data_AF-A0A418ZWU6-F1
#
_entry.id   AF-A0A418ZWU6-F1
#
_cell.length_a   1.000
_cell.length_b   1.000
_cell.length_c   1.000
_cell.angle_alpha   90.00
_cell.angle_beta   90.00
_cell.angle_gamma   90.00
#
_symmetry.space_group_name_H-M   'P 1'
#
loop_
_entity.id
_entity.type
_entity.pdbx_description
1 polymer ?
#
loop_
_entity_poly.entity_id
_entity_poly.type
_entity_poly.pdbx_seq_one_letter_code
_entity_poly.pdbx_strand_id
1 'polypeptide(L)'
;MVAIDPNIRALDLLGGAEAGFALSVLDSSPDCIKILDLDGQLRFMNGNGLCAIEIDDFASVDRRAWPALWPAAAHHLLNGALEAARQGQVTRFEAFCPTAKGTPRWWHVTVSPIRDRSGAVTRILASSRDVTDMAEARARLEEEIAKKDAAIARQKVLMGEIDHRVKNSFASVIGLLRMQARMQSTG
;
A
#
# COMPACT_ATOMS: atom_id res chain seq x y z
N MET A 1 -36.15 -5.12 -22.20
CA MET A 1 -35.68 -6.34 -21.53
C MET A 1 -34.54 -5.93 -20.63
N VAL A 2 -34.83 -5.62 -19.36
CA VAL A 2 -33.82 -5.10 -18.42
C VAL A 2 -32.82 -6.24 -18.17
N ALA A 3 -31.56 -6.02 -18.53
CA ALA A 3 -30.49 -6.96 -18.20
C ALA A 3 -30.50 -7.13 -16.68
N ILE A 4 -30.81 -8.33 -16.21
CA ILE A 4 -30.74 -8.65 -14.77
C ILE A 4 -29.27 -8.57 -14.42
N ASP A 5 -28.88 -7.55 -13.66
CA ASP A 5 -27.52 -7.37 -13.19
C ASP A 5 -27.07 -8.68 -12.52
N PRO A 6 -25.99 -9.33 -12.99
CA PRO A 6 -25.52 -10.57 -12.40
C PRO A 6 -25.17 -10.41 -10.91
N ASN A 7 -24.83 -9.21 -10.43
CA ASN A 7 -24.67 -8.94 -8.99
C ASN A 7 -25.99 -9.06 -8.20
N ILE A 8 -27.16 -8.88 -8.83
CA ILE A 8 -28.46 -9.09 -8.16
C ILE A 8 -28.69 -10.58 -7.88
N ARG A 9 -28.14 -11.50 -8.68
CA ARG A 9 -28.19 -12.95 -8.35
C ARG A 9 -27.28 -13.33 -7.19
N ALA A 10 -26.33 -12.47 -6.81
CA ALA A 10 -25.55 -12.65 -5.58
C ALA A 10 -26.41 -12.44 -4.32
N LEU A 11 -27.64 -11.93 -4.42
CA LEU A 11 -28.58 -11.82 -3.29
C LEU A 11 -28.93 -13.19 -2.70
N ASP A 12 -28.90 -14.26 -3.50
CA ASP A 12 -29.06 -15.64 -3.03
C ASP A 12 -27.88 -16.09 -2.14
N LEU A 13 -26.71 -15.43 -2.23
CA LEU A 13 -25.56 -15.68 -1.37
C LEU A 13 -25.70 -15.04 0.02
N LEU A 14 -26.55 -14.02 0.15
CA LEU A 14 -26.77 -13.26 1.40
C LEU A 14 -28.04 -13.67 2.15
N GLY A 15 -28.97 -14.38 1.48
CA GLY A 15 -30.09 -15.09 2.10
C GLY A 15 -31.36 -14.25 2.30
N GLY A 16 -32.42 -14.61 1.58
CA GLY A 16 -33.81 -14.23 1.89
C GLY A 16 -34.16 -12.73 1.81
N ALA A 17 -35.36 -12.37 2.29
CA ALA A 17 -36.02 -11.07 2.08
C ALA A 17 -35.27 -9.82 2.58
N GLU A 18 -34.13 -9.97 3.25
CA GLU A 18 -33.25 -8.88 3.74
C GLU A 18 -32.09 -8.57 2.78
N ALA A 19 -31.99 -9.28 1.65
CA ALA A 19 -30.86 -9.15 0.73
C ALA A 19 -30.70 -7.71 0.18
N GLY A 20 -31.80 -6.97 0.01
CA GLY A 20 -31.76 -5.55 -0.39
C GLY A 20 -31.11 -4.64 0.67
N PHE A 21 -31.33 -4.93 1.96
CA PHE A 21 -30.67 -4.21 3.06
C PHE A 21 -29.17 -4.55 3.11
N ALA A 22 -28.82 -5.84 3.02
CA ALA A 22 -27.43 -6.27 3.02
C ALA A 22 -26.65 -5.64 1.85
N LEU A 23 -27.23 -5.58 0.65
CA LEU A 23 -26.63 -4.91 -0.50
C LEU A 23 -26.42 -3.42 -0.23
N SER A 24 -27.43 -2.74 0.33
CA SER A 24 -27.33 -1.31 0.66
C SER A 24 -26.22 -1.04 1.69
N VAL A 25 -26.01 -1.93 2.65
CA VAL A 25 -24.90 -1.84 3.61
C VAL A 25 -23.56 -2.01 2.91
N LEU A 26 -23.42 -2.98 2.01
CA LEU A 26 -22.19 -3.20 1.24
C LEU A 26 -21.90 -2.02 0.30
N ASP A 27 -22.93 -1.46 -0.34
CA ASP A 27 -22.82 -0.30 -1.23
C ASP A 27 -22.58 1.02 -0.49
N SER A 28 -22.93 1.11 0.80
CA SER A 28 -22.57 2.29 1.62
C SER A 28 -21.08 2.36 1.97
N SER A 29 -20.36 1.25 1.85
CA SER A 29 -18.92 1.22 2.11
C SER A 29 -18.15 1.95 1.00
N PRO A 30 -17.17 2.80 1.34
CA PRO A 30 -16.25 3.37 0.36
C PRO A 30 -15.23 2.33 -0.15
N ASP A 31 -15.07 1.20 0.54
CA ASP A 31 -14.14 0.16 0.15
C ASP A 31 -14.71 -0.69 -1.00
N CYS A 32 -13.83 -1.16 -1.88
CA CYS A 32 -14.17 -2.09 -2.93
C CYS A 32 -14.30 -3.51 -2.34
N ILE A 33 -15.53 -3.97 -2.15
CA ILE A 33 -15.86 -5.25 -1.49
C ILE A 33 -16.18 -6.31 -2.53
N LYS A 34 -15.61 -7.51 -2.36
CA LYS A 34 -15.84 -8.69 -3.19
C LYS A 34 -16.19 -9.89 -2.32
N ILE A 35 -17.09 -10.74 -2.83
CA ILE A 35 -17.27 -12.09 -2.31
C ILE A 35 -16.72 -13.07 -3.34
N LEU A 36 -15.87 -13.97 -2.86
CA LEU A 36 -15.25 -15.03 -3.63
C LEU A 36 -15.78 -16.39 -3.17
N ASP A 37 -15.81 -17.35 -4.08
CA ASP A 37 -15.93 -18.75 -3.68
C ASP A 37 -14.62 -19.30 -3.11
N LEU A 38 -14.63 -20.57 -2.69
CA LEU A 38 -13.45 -21.22 -2.12
C LEU A 38 -12.34 -21.45 -3.15
N ASP A 39 -12.65 -21.47 -4.45
CA ASP A 39 -11.66 -21.53 -5.52
C ASP A 39 -11.01 -20.16 -5.79
N GLY A 40 -11.49 -19.09 -5.12
CA GLY A 40 -10.99 -17.73 -5.26
C GLY A 40 -11.54 -17.01 -6.49
N GLN A 41 -12.66 -17.50 -7.05
CA GLN A 41 -13.33 -16.84 -8.17
C GLN A 41 -14.32 -15.79 -7.66
N LEU A 42 -14.40 -14.66 -8.37
CA LEU A 42 -15.37 -13.61 -8.03
C LEU A 42 -16.80 -14.12 -8.20
N ARG A 43 -17.64 -13.82 -7.21
CA ARG A 43 -19.08 -14.07 -7.23
C ARG A 43 -19.91 -12.82 -7.01
N PHE A 44 -19.31 -11.77 -6.48
CA PHE A 44 -19.94 -10.48 -6.24
C PHE A 44 -18.91 -9.36 -6.12
N MET A 45 -19.32 -8.15 -6.48
CA MET A 45 -18.64 -6.90 -6.13
C MET A 45 -19.67 -5.80 -5.84
N ASN A 46 -19.47 -5.00 -4.79
CA ASN A 46 -20.35 -3.87 -4.49
C ASN A 46 -20.24 -2.77 -5.56
N GLY A 47 -21.27 -1.93 -5.69
CA GLY A 47 -21.35 -0.89 -6.72
C GLY A 47 -20.22 0.12 -6.61
N ASN A 48 -19.93 0.60 -5.39
CA ASN A 48 -18.78 1.48 -5.14
C ASN A 48 -17.46 0.81 -5.53
N GLY A 49 -17.37 -0.51 -5.35
CA GLY A 49 -16.22 -1.29 -5.76
C GLY A 49 -15.99 -1.21 -7.26
N LEU A 50 -17.01 -1.49 -8.06
CA LEU A 50 -16.96 -1.41 -9.53
C LEU A 50 -16.51 -0.02 -9.99
N CYS A 51 -17.08 1.03 -9.41
CA CYS A 51 -16.69 2.42 -9.67
C CYS A 51 -15.22 2.68 -9.33
N ALA A 52 -14.77 2.29 -8.13
CA ALA A 52 -13.42 2.55 -7.64
C ALA A 52 -12.33 1.86 -8.46
N ILE A 53 -12.61 0.68 -9.02
CA ILE A 53 -11.67 -0.05 -9.89
C ILE A 53 -11.97 0.13 -11.38
N GLU A 54 -12.89 1.02 -11.72
CA GLU A 54 -13.27 1.42 -13.08
C GLU A 54 -13.74 0.25 -13.98
N ILE A 55 -14.46 -0.71 -13.40
CA ILE A 55 -15.13 -1.78 -14.13
C ILE A 55 -16.55 -1.34 -14.47
N ASP A 56 -16.86 -1.29 -15.78
CA ASP A 56 -18.16 -0.83 -16.26
C ASP A 56 -19.29 -1.87 -16.05
N ASP A 57 -18.97 -3.17 -16.08
CA ASP A 57 -19.93 -4.27 -15.88
C ASP A 57 -19.29 -5.45 -15.14
N PHE A 58 -19.90 -5.89 -14.05
CA PHE A 58 -19.45 -7.05 -13.28
C PHE A 58 -19.43 -8.33 -14.12
N ALA A 59 -20.31 -8.46 -15.12
CA ALA A 59 -20.33 -9.64 -16.00
C ALA A 59 -18.96 -9.90 -16.68
N SER A 60 -18.15 -8.86 -16.88
CA SER A 60 -16.80 -8.97 -17.46
C SER A 60 -15.79 -9.67 -16.54
N VAL A 61 -16.07 -9.72 -15.24
CA VAL A 61 -15.20 -10.28 -14.20
C VAL A 61 -15.84 -11.37 -13.35
N ASP A 62 -17.12 -11.67 -13.55
CA ASP A 62 -17.80 -12.79 -12.89
C ASP A 62 -17.02 -14.10 -13.14
N ARG A 63 -16.83 -14.87 -12.07
CA ARG A 63 -16.08 -16.14 -12.03
C ARG A 63 -14.62 -16.07 -12.44
N ARG A 64 -14.06 -14.89 -12.70
CA ARG A 64 -12.62 -14.76 -12.89
C ARG A 64 -11.89 -15.04 -11.59
N ALA A 65 -10.75 -15.71 -11.69
CA ALA A 65 -9.85 -15.88 -10.56
C ALA A 65 -9.38 -14.50 -10.07
N TRP A 66 -9.61 -14.19 -8.79
CA TRP A 66 -9.30 -12.89 -8.23
C TRP A 66 -7.82 -12.48 -8.42
N PRO A 67 -6.81 -13.37 -8.24
CA PRO A 67 -5.41 -13.04 -8.50
C PRO A 67 -5.14 -12.59 -9.95
N ALA A 68 -5.88 -13.12 -10.93
CA ALA A 68 -5.70 -12.76 -12.33
C ALA A 68 -6.14 -11.32 -12.66
N LEU A 69 -6.89 -10.67 -11.76
CA LEU A 69 -7.24 -9.26 -11.87
C LEU A 69 -6.13 -8.33 -11.35
N TRP A 70 -5.05 -8.89 -10.80
CA TRP A 70 -3.93 -8.14 -10.24
C TRP A 70 -2.66 -8.33 -11.07
N PRO A 71 -1.70 -7.37 -11.00
CA PRO A 71 -0.37 -7.57 -11.54
C PRO A 71 0.30 -8.83 -10.99
N ALA A 72 1.08 -9.51 -11.83
CA ALA A 72 1.76 -10.77 -11.47
C ALA A 72 2.61 -10.67 -10.19
N ALA A 73 3.22 -9.51 -9.95
CA ALA A 73 4.01 -9.26 -8.75
C ALA A 73 3.21 -9.45 -7.44
N ALA A 74 1.90 -9.19 -7.45
CA ALA A 74 1.04 -9.31 -6.28
C ALA A 74 0.47 -10.73 -6.09
N HIS A 75 0.55 -11.62 -7.09
CA HIS A 75 -0.13 -12.93 -7.06
C HIS A 75 0.22 -13.77 -5.84
N HIS A 76 1.47 -13.74 -5.38
CA HIS A 76 1.89 -14.48 -4.20
C HIS A 76 1.17 -14.02 -2.92
N LEU A 77 0.94 -12.70 -2.74
CA LEU A 77 0.19 -12.15 -1.62
C LEU A 77 -1.28 -12.58 -1.67
N LEU A 78 -1.89 -12.49 -2.86
CA LEU A 78 -3.30 -12.85 -3.04
C LEU A 78 -3.53 -14.35 -2.83
N ASN A 79 -2.67 -15.19 -3.40
CA ASN A 79 -2.76 -16.65 -3.23
C ASN A 79 -2.55 -17.05 -1.77
N GLY A 80 -1.57 -16.45 -1.09
CA GLY A 80 -1.36 -16.67 0.35
C GLY A 80 -2.56 -16.24 1.19
N ALA A 81 -3.16 -15.10 0.87
CA ALA A 81 -4.35 -14.58 1.55
C ALA A 81 -5.60 -15.46 1.34
N LEU A 82 -5.80 -15.95 0.12
CA LEU A 82 -6.87 -16.90 -0.19
C LEU A 82 -6.71 -18.19 0.61
N GLU A 83 -5.49 -18.72 0.67
CA GLU A 83 -5.21 -19.95 1.41
C GLU A 83 -5.41 -19.76 2.93
N ALA A 84 -4.89 -18.67 3.49
CA ALA A 84 -5.12 -18.32 4.89
C ALA A 84 -6.62 -18.16 5.21
N ALA A 85 -7.39 -17.53 4.31
CA ALA A 85 -8.83 -17.38 4.49
C ALA A 85 -9.57 -18.73 4.45
N ARG A 86 -9.19 -19.67 3.58
CA ARG A 86 -9.74 -21.05 3.60
C ARG A 86 -9.48 -21.75 4.94
N GLN A 87 -8.32 -21.49 5.53
CA GLN A 87 -7.95 -21.98 6.86
C GLN A 87 -8.62 -21.19 8.00
N GLY A 88 -9.44 -20.20 7.67
CA GLY A 88 -10.22 -19.43 8.63
C GLY A 88 -9.48 -18.24 9.25
N GLN A 89 -8.35 -17.83 8.66
CA GLN A 89 -7.53 -16.72 9.12
C GLN A 89 -7.85 -15.43 8.36
N VAL A 90 -7.60 -14.29 9.01
CA VAL A 90 -7.72 -12.96 8.38
C VAL A 90 -6.33 -12.45 8.05
N THR A 91 -6.14 -12.00 6.82
CA THR A 91 -4.87 -11.42 6.36
C THR A 91 -5.07 -9.98 5.89
N ARG A 92 -4.02 -9.16 6.03
CA ARG A 92 -3.98 -7.78 5.57
C ARG A 92 -2.65 -7.50 4.87
N PHE A 93 -2.70 -6.79 3.75
CA PHE A 93 -1.50 -6.40 3.00
C PHE A 93 -1.76 -5.14 2.16
N GLU A 94 -0.69 -4.45 1.79
CA GLU A 94 -0.72 -3.37 0.80
C GLU A 94 -0.16 -3.89 -0.52
N ALA A 95 -0.81 -3.57 -1.64
CA ALA A 95 -0.32 -3.95 -2.96
C ALA A 95 -0.74 -2.91 -4.02
N PHE A 96 0.14 -2.73 -5.00
CA PHE A 96 -0.14 -1.91 -6.17
C PHE A 96 -1.00 -2.68 -7.17
N CYS A 97 -2.08 -2.05 -7.63
CA CYS A 97 -2.90 -2.56 -8.72
C CYS A 97 -3.53 -1.38 -9.46
N PRO A 98 -3.21 -1.19 -10.75
CA PRO A 98 -3.97 -0.27 -11.56
C PRO A 98 -5.44 -0.66 -11.61
N THR A 99 -6.32 0.31 -11.79
CA THR A 99 -7.73 0.07 -12.13
C THR A 99 -7.85 -0.62 -13.51
N ALA A 100 -9.05 -1.06 -13.87
CA ALA A 100 -9.30 -1.66 -15.18
C ALA A 100 -9.00 -0.71 -16.36
N LYS A 101 -9.05 0.61 -16.14
CA LYS A 101 -8.70 1.65 -17.15
C LYS A 101 -7.26 2.15 -17.01
N GLY A 102 -6.46 1.56 -16.11
CA GLY A 102 -5.02 1.81 -15.98
C GLY A 102 -4.62 2.90 -14.99
N THR A 103 -5.57 3.48 -14.25
CA THR A 103 -5.27 4.48 -13.21
C THR A 103 -4.45 3.82 -12.10
N PRO A 104 -3.24 4.33 -11.78
CA PRO A 104 -2.37 3.72 -10.78
C PRO A 104 -2.98 3.89 -9.39
N ARG A 105 -3.12 2.77 -8.65
CA ARG A 105 -3.66 2.77 -7.29
C ARG A 105 -2.87 1.86 -6.37
N TRP A 106 -2.75 2.29 -5.12
CA TRP A 106 -2.31 1.46 -4.00
C TRP A 106 -3.51 1.03 -3.18
N TRP A 107 -3.57 -0.25 -2.86
CA TRP A 107 -4.70 -0.84 -2.15
C TRP A 107 -4.25 -1.44 -0.84
N HIS A 108 -4.93 -1.08 0.25
CA HIS A 108 -4.89 -1.85 1.49
C HIS A 108 -5.98 -2.91 1.42
N VAL A 109 -5.58 -4.18 1.38
CA VAL A 109 -6.46 -5.32 1.16
C VAL A 109 -6.63 -6.09 2.46
N THR A 110 -7.87 -6.36 2.84
CA THR A 110 -8.21 -7.31 3.90
C THR A 110 -8.93 -8.50 3.30
N VAL A 111 -8.51 -9.71 3.66
CA VAL A 111 -9.14 -10.95 3.22
C VAL A 111 -9.56 -11.74 4.46
N SER A 112 -10.83 -12.13 4.52
CA SER A 112 -11.41 -12.82 5.68
C SER A 112 -12.34 -13.96 5.25
N PRO A 113 -12.45 -15.03 6.07
CA PRO A 113 -13.43 -16.09 5.84
C PRO A 113 -14.84 -15.59 6.13
N ILE A 114 -15.80 -16.05 5.33
CA ILE A 114 -17.23 -16.03 5.67
C ILE A 114 -17.60 -17.44 6.11
N ARG A 115 -18.23 -17.55 7.29
CA ARG A 115 -18.59 -18.82 7.91
C ARG A 115 -20.09 -19.02 7.91
N ASP A 116 -20.53 -20.26 7.79
CA ASP A 116 -21.91 -20.62 8.07
C ASP A 116 -22.18 -20.81 9.58
N ARG A 117 -23.41 -21.20 9.92
CA ARG A 117 -23.83 -21.47 11.30
C ARG A 117 -23.07 -22.62 11.98
N SER A 118 -22.46 -23.53 11.20
CA SER A 118 -21.63 -24.62 11.74
C SER A 118 -20.20 -24.17 12.03
N GLY A 119 -19.81 -22.97 11.60
CA GLY A 119 -18.45 -22.44 11.70
C GLY A 119 -17.55 -22.82 10.53
N ALA A 120 -18.06 -23.59 9.55
CA ALA A 120 -17.33 -23.93 8.34
C ALA A 120 -17.16 -22.70 7.43
N VAL A 121 -15.98 -22.55 6.84
CA VAL A 121 -15.72 -21.49 5.85
C VAL A 121 -16.44 -21.85 4.54
N THR A 122 -17.35 -21.00 4.09
CA THR A 122 -18.16 -21.24 2.89
C THR A 122 -17.83 -20.29 1.75
N ARG A 123 -17.30 -19.10 2.06
CA ARG A 123 -16.90 -18.05 1.11
C ARG A 123 -15.74 -17.26 1.68
N ILE A 124 -15.17 -16.40 0.84
CA ILE A 124 -14.10 -15.47 1.23
C ILE A 124 -14.57 -14.05 0.92
N LEU A 125 -14.42 -13.14 1.89
CA LEU A 125 -14.62 -11.71 1.72
C LEU A 125 -13.27 -11.05 1.44
N ALA A 126 -13.19 -10.26 0.38
CA ALA A 126 -12.04 -9.40 0.14
C ALA A 126 -12.51 -7.94 0.08
N SER A 127 -11.95 -7.08 0.93
CA SER A 127 -12.13 -5.64 0.84
C SER A 127 -10.83 -4.97 0.42
N SER A 128 -10.92 -3.94 -0.41
CA SER A 128 -9.76 -3.17 -0.86
C SER A 128 -10.06 -1.69 -0.71
N ARG A 129 -9.24 -1.01 0.10
CA ARG A 129 -9.30 0.43 0.31
C ARG A 129 -8.23 1.12 -0.50
N ASP A 130 -8.59 2.18 -1.22
CA ASP A 130 -7.61 3.04 -1.87
C ASP A 130 -6.79 3.77 -0.81
N VAL A 131 -5.48 3.57 -0.84
CA VAL A 131 -4.49 4.22 0.02
C VAL A 131 -3.43 4.95 -0.79
N THR A 132 -3.74 5.29 -2.05
CA THR A 132 -2.82 5.95 -2.98
C THR A 132 -2.26 7.24 -2.40
N ASP A 133 -3.12 8.14 -1.91
CA ASP A 133 -2.68 9.42 -1.32
C ASP A 133 -1.70 9.22 -0.15
N MET A 134 -1.98 8.21 0.70
CA MET A 134 -1.13 7.87 1.84
C MET A 134 0.20 7.26 1.37
N ALA A 135 0.16 6.34 0.41
CA ALA A 135 1.34 5.70 -0.15
C ALA A 135 2.26 6.71 -0.84
N GLU A 136 1.68 7.64 -1.62
CA GLU A 136 2.43 8.71 -2.27
C GLU A 136 3.00 9.71 -1.27
N ALA A 137 2.23 10.09 -0.24
CA ALA A 137 2.72 10.98 0.81
C ALA A 137 3.90 10.34 1.57
N ARG A 138 3.82 9.04 1.87
CA ARG A 138 4.90 8.26 2.47
C ARG A 138 6.14 8.25 1.56
N ALA A 139 5.98 7.95 0.28
CA ALA A 139 7.09 7.93 -0.68
C ALA A 139 7.77 9.29 -0.81
N ARG A 140 6.99 10.39 -0.89
CA ARG A 140 7.53 11.76 -0.91
C ARG A 140 8.32 12.08 0.36
N LEU A 141 7.82 11.68 1.52
CA LEU A 141 8.51 11.92 2.79
C LEU A 141 9.84 11.14 2.86
N GLU A 142 9.85 9.88 2.46
CA GLU A 142 11.05 9.04 2.43
C GLU A 142 12.12 9.63 1.50
N GLU A 143 11.72 10.13 0.33
CA GLU A 143 12.63 10.81 -0.61
C GLU A 143 13.26 12.06 0.01
N GLU A 144 12.46 12.89 0.68
CA GLU A 144 12.94 14.12 1.33
C GLU A 144 13.87 13.82 2.51
N ILE A 145 13.61 12.77 3.28
CA ILE A 145 14.52 12.30 4.34
C ILE A 145 15.85 11.88 3.73
N ALA A 146 15.84 11.05 2.67
CA ALA A 146 17.06 10.59 2.01
C ALA A 146 17.89 11.78 1.46
N LYS A 147 17.24 12.79 0.87
CA LYS A 147 17.92 14.02 0.40
C LYS A 147 18.57 14.78 1.55
N LYS A 148 17.87 14.93 2.68
CA LYS A 148 18.39 15.61 3.87
C LYS A 148 19.58 14.87 4.47
N ASP A 149 19.51 13.54 4.59
CA ASP A 149 20.61 12.73 5.09
C ASP A 149 21.86 12.87 4.21
N ALA A 150 21.69 12.85 2.89
CA ALA A 150 22.78 13.09 1.95
C ALA A 150 23.35 14.52 2.05
N ALA A 151 22.51 15.53 2.34
CA ALA A 151 22.98 16.90 2.57
C ALA A 151 23.76 17.04 3.88
N ILE A 152 23.27 16.45 4.97
CA ILE A 152 23.94 16.45 6.28
C ILE A 152 25.29 15.73 6.20
N ALA A 153 25.35 14.59 5.51
CA ALA A 153 26.60 13.86 5.30
C ALA A 153 27.65 14.73 4.57
N ARG A 154 27.24 15.44 3.51
CA ARG A 154 28.12 16.37 2.78
C ARG A 154 28.61 17.53 3.67
N GLN A 155 27.71 18.13 4.47
CA GLN A 155 28.08 19.21 5.39
C GLN A 155 29.10 18.74 6.44
N LYS A 156 28.96 17.52 6.98
CA LYS A 156 29.92 16.96 7.95
C LYS A 156 31.32 16.81 7.36
N VAL A 157 31.43 16.33 6.12
CA VAL A 157 32.74 16.21 5.43
C VAL A 157 33.39 17.58 5.28
N LEU A 158 32.63 18.56 4.76
CA LEU A 158 33.14 19.92 4.58
C LEU A 158 33.57 20.56 5.90
N MET A 159 32.80 20.36 6.97
CA MET A 159 33.11 20.90 8.29
C MET A 159 34.37 20.25 8.89
N GLY A 160 34.59 18.96 8.62
CA GLY A 160 35.85 18.27 8.96
C GLY A 160 37.04 18.87 8.22
N GLU A 161 36.91 19.15 6.92
CA GLU A 161 37.98 19.81 6.15
C GLU A 161 38.29 21.21 6.67
N ILE A 162 37.27 22.00 7.01
CA ILE A 162 37.45 23.34 7.58
C ILE A 162 38.18 23.25 8.92
N ASP A 163 37.78 22.36 9.82
CA ASP A 163 38.43 22.18 11.13
C ASP A 163 39.92 21.83 10.97
N HIS A 164 40.25 20.90 10.06
CA HIS A 164 41.64 20.57 9.75
C HIS A 164 42.42 21.80 9.25
N ARG A 165 41.86 22.59 8.33
CA ARG A 165 42.52 23.80 7.79
C ARG A 165 42.70 24.88 8.85
N VAL A 166 41.70 25.09 9.71
CA VAL A 166 41.76 26.07 10.79
C VAL A 166 42.86 25.71 11.79
N LYS A 167 42.96 24.44 12.22
CA LYS A 167 44.03 23.96 13.09
C LYS A 167 45.41 24.16 12.48
N ASN A 168 45.57 23.86 11.18
CA ASN A 168 46.84 24.05 10.47
C ASN A 168 47.27 25.53 10.42
N SER A 169 46.34 26.44 10.13
CA SER A 169 46.62 27.88 10.10
C SER A 169 47.04 28.42 11.47
N PHE A 170 46.33 28.03 12.55
CA PHE A 170 46.69 28.46 13.91
C PHE A 170 48.06 27.94 14.36
N ALA A 171 48.39 26.67 14.04
CA ALA A 171 49.71 26.12 14.33
C ALA A 171 50.82 26.94 13.65
N SER A 172 50.59 27.40 12.42
CA SER A 172 51.52 28.23 11.66
C SER A 172 51.73 29.61 12.32
N VAL A 173 50.64 30.29 12.72
CA VAL A 173 50.71 31.59 13.40
C VAL A 173 51.45 31.49 14.73
N ILE A 174 51.13 30.48 15.54
CA ILE A 174 51.81 30.24 16.82
C ILE A 174 53.31 29.98 16.60
N GLY A 175 53.67 29.24 15.55
CA GLY A 175 55.07 28.99 15.17
C GLY A 175 55.83 30.29 14.89
N LEU A 176 55.25 31.19 14.09
CA LEU A 176 55.85 32.50 13.77
C LEU A 176 56.01 33.38 15.01
N LEU A 177 54.98 33.45 15.87
CA LEU A 177 55.03 34.23 17.10
C LEU A 177 56.17 33.75 18.03
N ARG A 178 56.37 32.43 18.14
CA ARG A 178 57.48 31.86 18.93
C ARG A 178 58.85 32.19 18.35
N MET A 179 59.00 32.24 17.02
CA MET A 179 60.25 32.67 16.38
C MET A 179 60.54 34.15 16.64
N GLN A 180 59.54 35.02 16.52
CA GLN A 180 59.67 36.46 16.81
C GLN A 180 60.10 36.72 18.25
N ALA A 181 59.48 36.02 19.20
CA ALA A 181 59.84 36.14 20.62
C ALA A 181 61.31 35.76 20.89
N ARG A 182 61.83 34.71 20.23
CA ARG A 182 63.25 34.32 20.36
C ARG A 182 64.21 35.34 19.73
N MET A 183 63.83 35.95 18.61
CA MET A 183 64.66 36.97 17.97
C MET A 183 64.75 38.25 18.82
N GLN A 184 63.67 38.62 19.53
CA GLN A 184 63.65 39.79 20.41
C GLN A 184 64.38 39.57 21.74
N SER A 185 64.54 38.33 22.22
CA SER A 185 65.26 38.01 23.46
C SER A 185 66.78 37.88 23.29
N THR A 186 67.29 37.97 22.06
CA THR A 186 68.71 37.71 21.73
C THR A 186 69.41 38.96 21.15
N GLY A 187 68.79 40.14 21.25
CA GLY A 187 69.37 41.45 20.94
C GLY A 187 69.30 42.36 22.16
#